data_AF-A0A7X5N2X4-F1
#
_entry.id   AF-A0A7X5N2X4-F1
#
_cell.length_a   1.000
_cell.length_b   1.000
_cell.length_c   1.000
_cell.angle_alpha   90.00
_cell.angle_beta   90.00
_cell.angle_gamma   90.00
#
_symmetry.space_group_name_H-M   'P 1'
#
loop_
_entity.id
_entity.type
_entity.pdbx_description
1 polymer ?
#
loop_
_entity_poly.entity_id
_entity_poly.type
_entity_poly.pdbx_seq_one_letter_code
_entity_poly.pdbx_strand_id
1 'polypeptide(L)'
;DGVATVRIWQANIGKTIVAHVPMTDGQVQETGDFELDGVTFPAAEVQLEFLDPADDAEGEGGAMFPTGQLIDQLEIPGLGTIAATLINAGIPTIFVNARDLGYTGTELQEAINGDPRALTMFETLRAHGAVRMGLIAKVEDAATRQHTPKVAFVAPPADYTASSGKPVHAAELDLLVR
;
A
#
# COMPACT_ATOMS: atom_id res chain seq x y z
N ASP A 1 24.98 -23.56 7.97
CA ASP A 1 23.64 -23.27 8.50
C ASP A 1 23.63 -21.91 9.16
N GLY A 2 22.51 -21.19 9.08
CA GLY A 2 22.38 -19.82 9.58
C GLY A 2 21.50 -18.98 8.66
N VAL A 3 21.80 -17.69 8.55
CA VAL A 3 21.06 -16.74 7.69
C VAL A 3 22.02 -16.15 6.65
N ALA A 4 21.64 -16.19 5.38
CA ALA A 4 22.31 -15.47 4.31
C ALA A 4 21.67 -14.09 4.13
N THR A 5 22.45 -13.03 4.38
CA THR A 5 22.04 -11.66 4.11
C THR A 5 22.30 -11.32 2.64
N VAL A 6 21.23 -11.32 1.84
CA VAL A 6 21.27 -11.04 0.40
C VAL A 6 20.94 -9.57 0.16
N ARG A 7 21.85 -8.84 -0.51
CA ARG A 7 21.64 -7.43 -0.88
C ARG A 7 21.15 -7.35 -2.32
N ILE A 8 19.91 -6.92 -2.48
CA ILE A 8 19.22 -6.86 -3.76
C ILE A 8 19.17 -5.40 -4.21
N TRP A 9 19.67 -5.12 -5.42
CA TRP A 9 19.46 -3.84 -6.09
C TRP A 9 18.16 -3.88 -6.89
N GLN A 10 17.14 -3.15 -6.44
CA GLN A 10 15.88 -3.03 -7.17
C GLN A 10 16.08 -2.02 -8.31
N ALA A 11 16.27 -2.54 -9.54
CA ALA A 11 16.68 -1.72 -10.68
C ALA A 11 15.60 -0.77 -11.23
N ASN A 12 14.32 -0.99 -10.95
CA ASN A 12 13.22 -0.11 -11.38
C ASN A 12 13.14 1.18 -10.55
N ILE A 13 13.45 1.10 -9.25
CA ILE A 13 13.36 2.25 -8.33
C ILE A 13 14.73 2.70 -7.80
N GLY A 14 15.81 1.97 -8.12
CA GLY A 14 17.16 2.32 -7.69
C GLY A 14 17.37 2.24 -6.18
N LYS A 15 16.71 1.30 -5.51
CA LYS A 15 16.76 1.14 -4.04
C LYS A 15 17.31 -0.21 -3.62
N THR A 16 17.84 -0.27 -2.39
CA THR A 16 18.40 -1.50 -1.83
C THR A 16 17.36 -2.21 -0.97
N ILE A 17 17.17 -3.50 -1.22
CA ILE A 17 16.39 -4.40 -0.38
C ILE A 17 17.36 -5.41 0.23
N VAL A 18 17.29 -5.64 1.53
CA VAL A 18 18.06 -6.68 2.22
C VAL A 18 17.11 -7.83 2.55
N ALA A 19 17.44 -9.04 2.09
CA ALA A 19 16.71 -10.25 2.41
C ALA A 19 17.54 -11.14 3.32
N HIS A 20 16.94 -11.55 4.45
CA HIS A 20 17.54 -12.45 5.42
C HIS A 20 17.02 -13.86 5.17
N VAL A 21 17.75 -14.62 4.37
CA VAL A 21 17.31 -15.94 3.89
C VAL A 21 17.83 -17.03 4.82
N PRO A 22 16.97 -17.83 5.47
CA PRO A 22 17.42 -18.94 6.30
C PRO A 22 18.07 -20.04 5.44
N MET A 23 19.15 -20.62 5.93
CA MET A 23 19.98 -21.58 5.20
C MET A 23 20.27 -22.83 6.05
N THR A 24 20.04 -24.01 5.47
CA THR A 24 20.31 -25.33 6.06
C THR A 24 21.06 -26.19 5.05
N ASP A 25 22.15 -26.84 5.47
CA ASP A 25 23.00 -27.69 4.65
C ASP A 25 23.51 -27.01 3.35
N GLY A 26 23.74 -25.69 3.45
CA GLY A 26 24.19 -24.86 2.33
C GLY A 26 23.11 -24.56 1.28
N GLN A 27 21.86 -24.95 1.52
CA GLN A 27 20.70 -24.67 0.69
C GLN A 27 19.74 -23.70 1.40
N VAL A 28 18.82 -23.11 0.64
CA VAL A 28 17.73 -22.30 1.20
C VAL A 28 16.82 -23.20 2.02
N GLN A 29 16.52 -22.78 3.26
CA GLN A 29 15.48 -23.40 4.07
C GLN A 29 14.12 -22.87 3.60
N GLU A 30 13.40 -23.66 2.81
CA GLU A 30 12.09 -23.27 2.26
C GLU A 30 10.94 -23.58 3.21
N THR A 31 11.00 -24.69 3.93
CA THR A 31 9.94 -25.15 4.83
C THR A 31 10.09 -24.59 6.24
N GLY A 32 8.97 -24.36 6.93
CA GLY A 32 8.94 -23.79 8.28
C GLY A 32 7.52 -23.74 8.82
N ASP A 33 7.33 -23.07 9.95
CA ASP A 33 6.06 -22.91 10.66
C ASP A 33 5.54 -21.45 10.65
N PHE A 34 6.19 -20.55 9.91
CA PHE A 34 5.74 -19.18 9.76
C PHE A 34 4.51 -19.13 8.84
N GLU A 35 3.43 -18.58 9.35
CA GLU A 35 2.19 -18.33 8.60
C GLU A 35 2.15 -16.89 8.09
N LEU A 36 1.79 -16.72 6.83
CA LEU A 36 1.54 -15.42 6.21
C LEU A 36 0.11 -15.37 5.72
N ASP A 37 -0.66 -14.37 6.16
CA ASP A 37 -2.04 -14.20 5.70
C ASP A 37 -2.11 -14.12 4.17
N GLY A 38 -2.95 -14.96 3.56
CA GLY A 38 -3.06 -15.12 2.11
C GLY A 38 -2.20 -16.23 1.50
N VAL A 39 -1.32 -16.87 2.29
CA VAL A 39 -0.55 -18.06 1.88
C VAL A 39 -1.12 -19.29 2.57
N THR A 40 -1.48 -20.31 1.78
CA THR A 40 -2.23 -21.49 2.28
C THR A 40 -1.45 -22.36 3.25
N PHE A 41 -0.13 -22.48 3.08
CA PHE A 41 0.71 -23.37 3.88
C PHE A 41 1.89 -22.59 4.49
N PRO A 42 2.29 -22.92 5.72
CA PRO A 42 3.42 -22.26 6.35
C PRO A 42 4.74 -22.57 5.63
N ALA A 43 5.70 -21.66 5.77
CA ALA A 43 7.03 -21.74 5.19
C ALA A 43 8.06 -21.19 6.17
N ALA A 44 9.35 -21.17 5.78
CA ALA A 44 10.35 -20.45 6.55
C ALA A 44 10.15 -18.93 6.41
N GLU A 45 10.32 -18.20 7.51
CA GLU A 45 10.26 -16.73 7.50
C GLU A 45 11.47 -16.15 6.74
N VAL A 46 11.21 -15.23 5.82
CA VAL A 46 12.25 -14.41 5.15
C VAL A 46 12.01 -12.95 5.49
N GLN A 47 12.84 -12.40 6.37
CA GLN A 47 12.73 -10.99 6.77
C GLN A 47 13.31 -10.10 5.67
N LEU A 48 12.57 -9.05 5.33
CA LEU A 48 12.95 -8.06 4.32
C LEU A 48 13.11 -6.69 4.95
N GLU A 49 14.23 -6.01 4.66
CA GLU A 49 14.43 -4.61 4.98
C GLU A 49 14.45 -3.78 3.70
N PHE A 50 13.67 -2.69 3.68
CA PHE A 50 13.66 -1.72 2.59
C PHE A 50 14.48 -0.51 3.03
N LEU A 51 15.72 -0.40 2.53
CA LEU A 51 16.64 0.66 2.92
C LEU A 51 16.33 1.93 2.13
N ASP A 52 16.11 3.01 2.88
CA ASP A 52 15.80 4.35 2.35
C ASP A 52 14.68 4.35 1.31
N PRO A 53 13.45 3.93 1.70
CA PRO A 53 12.36 3.69 0.76
C PRO A 53 11.76 4.98 0.19
N ALA A 54 12.09 6.15 0.75
CA ALA A 54 11.67 7.42 0.18
C ALA A 54 12.39 7.64 -1.16
N ASP A 55 11.69 8.12 -2.18
CA ASP A 55 12.37 8.51 -3.42
C ASP A 55 13.28 9.71 -3.12
N ASP A 56 14.55 9.67 -3.56
CA ASP A 56 15.54 10.76 -3.36
C ASP A 56 15.69 11.63 -4.61
N ALA A 57 14.91 11.37 -5.66
CA ALA A 57 14.99 12.13 -6.89
C ALA A 57 14.67 13.60 -6.62
N GLU A 58 15.67 14.49 -6.75
CA GLU A 58 15.46 15.94 -6.83
C GLU A 58 14.62 16.25 -8.09
N GLY A 59 13.30 16.25 -7.96
CA GLY A 59 12.34 16.44 -9.06
C GLY A 59 10.88 16.14 -8.70
N GLU A 60 9.97 16.33 -9.65
CA GLU A 60 8.51 16.22 -9.52
C GLU A 60 8.07 14.97 -8.73
N GLY A 61 7.65 15.15 -7.48
CA GLY A 61 7.12 14.07 -6.62
C GLY A 61 8.14 13.34 -5.75
N GLY A 62 9.42 13.68 -5.79
CA GLY A 62 10.51 12.97 -5.09
C GLY A 62 10.74 13.34 -3.62
N ALA A 63 9.77 13.97 -2.95
CA ALA A 63 9.83 14.14 -1.49
C ALA A 63 8.94 13.08 -0.81
N MET A 64 9.31 12.65 0.41
CA MET A 64 8.46 11.73 1.20
C MET A 64 7.01 12.20 1.26
N PHE A 65 6.80 13.52 1.42
CA PHE A 65 5.49 14.17 1.27
C PHE A 65 5.57 15.18 0.12
N PRO A 66 5.16 14.80 -1.11
CA PRO A 66 5.31 15.64 -2.31
C PRO A 66 4.69 17.04 -2.22
N THR A 67 3.65 17.19 -1.40
CA THR A 67 2.94 18.47 -1.19
C THR A 67 3.56 19.32 -0.06
N GLY A 68 4.52 18.75 0.68
CA GLY A 68 5.05 19.33 1.91
C GLY A 68 4.08 19.26 3.10
N GLN A 69 2.92 18.60 2.96
CA GLN A 69 1.91 18.47 4.01
C GLN A 69 1.74 17.00 4.42
N LEU A 70 1.52 16.77 5.72
CA LEU A 70 1.14 15.44 6.21
C LEU A 70 -0.31 15.09 5.85
N ILE A 71 -1.17 16.10 5.78
CA ILE A 71 -2.58 15.99 5.43
C ILE A 71 -2.93 17.11 4.44
N ASP A 72 -3.32 16.71 3.23
CA ASP A 72 -3.91 17.57 2.22
C ASP A 72 -5.44 17.53 2.30
N GLN A 73 -6.08 18.59 1.81
CA GLN A 73 -7.53 18.63 1.56
C GLN A 73 -7.73 18.50 0.04
N LEU A 74 -8.21 17.34 -0.41
CA LEU A 74 -8.43 17.04 -1.82
C LEU A 74 -9.87 17.33 -2.22
N GLU A 75 -10.08 18.23 -3.17
CA GLU A 75 -11.39 18.41 -3.80
C GLU A 75 -11.61 17.34 -4.87
N ILE A 76 -12.54 16.43 -4.58
CA ILE A 76 -12.87 15.30 -5.45
C ILE A 76 -14.30 15.47 -5.99
N PRO A 77 -14.48 15.54 -7.33
CA PRO A 77 -15.80 15.59 -7.94
C PRO A 77 -16.69 14.42 -7.47
N GLY A 78 -17.88 14.74 -6.97
CA GLY A 78 -18.84 13.76 -6.48
C GLY A 78 -18.65 13.30 -5.02
N LEU A 79 -17.51 13.61 -4.38
CA LEU A 79 -17.26 13.31 -2.96
C LEU A 79 -17.09 14.55 -2.09
N GLY A 80 -16.78 15.70 -2.69
CA GLY A 80 -16.46 16.92 -1.96
C GLY A 80 -15.00 16.94 -1.53
N THR A 81 -14.72 17.59 -0.40
CA THR A 81 -13.36 17.71 0.13
C THR A 81 -13.03 16.55 1.06
N ILE A 82 -11.95 15.81 0.77
CA ILE A 82 -11.48 14.68 1.55
C ILE A 82 -10.10 14.98 2.13
N ALA A 83 -9.90 14.67 3.41
CA ALA A 83 -8.58 14.70 4.03
C ALA A 83 -7.75 13.49 3.57
N ALA A 84 -6.55 13.73 3.03
CA ALA A 84 -5.70 12.68 2.49
C ALA A 84 -4.24 12.87 2.88
N THR A 85 -3.54 11.77 3.13
CA THR A 85 -2.07 11.76 3.21
C THR A 85 -1.52 11.30 1.87
N LEU A 86 -0.62 12.11 1.31
CA LEU A 86 0.04 11.86 0.04
C LEU A 86 1.50 11.57 0.31
N ILE A 87 1.90 10.30 0.24
CA ILE A 87 3.25 9.86 0.63
C ILE A 87 3.94 9.13 -0.52
N ASN A 88 5.24 9.39 -0.69
CA ASN A 88 6.11 8.69 -1.63
C ASN A 88 7.21 7.93 -0.87
N ALA A 89 6.86 6.78 -0.29
CA ALA A 89 7.78 5.87 0.37
C ALA A 89 7.44 4.43 -0.07
N GLY A 90 8.39 3.76 -0.72
CA GLY A 90 8.21 2.47 -1.39
C GLY A 90 7.47 2.62 -2.72
N ILE A 91 6.25 3.15 -2.69
CA ILE A 91 5.45 3.50 -3.87
C ILE A 91 4.58 4.73 -3.57
N PRO A 92 4.38 5.68 -4.50
CA PRO A 92 3.46 6.79 -4.29
C PRO A 92 2.07 6.28 -3.92
N THR A 93 1.57 6.67 -2.75
CA THR A 93 0.33 6.16 -2.17
C THR A 93 -0.50 7.29 -1.57
N ILE A 94 -1.80 7.26 -1.86
CA ILE A 94 -2.81 8.16 -1.33
C ILE A 94 -3.57 7.41 -0.24
N PHE A 95 -3.51 7.90 1.00
CA PHE A 95 -4.29 7.36 2.12
C PHE A 95 -5.44 8.31 2.47
N VAL A 96 -6.65 7.77 2.58
CA VAL A 96 -7.86 8.51 3.00
C VAL A 96 -8.61 7.76 4.09
N ASN A 97 -9.46 8.43 4.86
CA ASN A 97 -10.26 7.72 5.86
C ASN A 97 -11.40 6.93 5.21
N ALA A 98 -11.61 5.69 5.65
CA ALA A 98 -12.71 4.84 5.19
C ALA A 98 -14.08 5.54 5.35
N ARG A 99 -14.29 6.18 6.51
CA ARG A 99 -15.55 6.88 6.84
C ARG A 99 -15.89 8.02 5.87
N ASP A 100 -14.88 8.68 5.31
CA ASP A 100 -15.07 9.81 4.38
C ASP A 100 -15.57 9.30 3.01
N LEU A 101 -15.38 8.00 2.74
CA LEU A 101 -15.90 7.29 1.58
C LEU A 101 -17.18 6.49 1.87
N GLY A 102 -17.66 6.50 3.11
CA GLY A 102 -18.80 5.67 3.54
C GLY A 102 -18.47 4.20 3.82
N TYR A 103 -17.20 3.87 4.02
CA TYR A 103 -16.71 2.52 4.34
C TYR A 103 -16.33 2.38 5.82
N THR A 104 -16.24 1.13 6.28
CA THR A 104 -15.81 0.79 7.64
C THR A 104 -14.33 0.45 7.73
N GLY A 105 -13.69 0.07 6.62
CA GLY A 105 -12.33 -0.46 6.58
C GLY A 105 -12.26 -1.99 6.66
N THR A 106 -13.41 -2.65 6.86
CA THR A 106 -13.51 -4.12 6.99
C THR A 106 -14.00 -4.80 5.72
N GLU A 107 -14.18 -4.05 4.63
CA GLU A 107 -14.69 -4.55 3.36
C GLU A 107 -13.81 -5.67 2.78
N LEU A 108 -14.46 -6.62 2.09
CA LEU A 108 -13.80 -7.65 1.28
C LEU A 108 -13.88 -7.28 -0.20
N GLN A 109 -13.12 -8.00 -1.03
CA GLN A 109 -12.99 -7.70 -2.46
C GLN A 109 -14.34 -7.54 -3.18
N GLU A 110 -15.32 -8.40 -2.90
CA GLU A 110 -16.63 -8.36 -3.58
C GLU A 110 -17.41 -7.06 -3.30
N ALA A 111 -17.28 -6.49 -2.09
CA ALA A 111 -17.96 -5.25 -1.73
C ALA A 111 -17.45 -4.03 -2.50
N ILE A 112 -16.23 -4.12 -3.08
CA ILE A 112 -15.59 -3.03 -3.83
C ILE A 112 -15.54 -3.36 -5.32
N ASN A 113 -14.95 -4.51 -5.68
CA ASN A 113 -14.78 -4.93 -7.07
C ASN A 113 -16.12 -5.27 -7.75
N GLY A 114 -17.16 -5.58 -6.97
CA GLY A 114 -18.52 -5.80 -7.45
C GLY A 114 -19.33 -4.52 -7.67
N ASP A 115 -18.86 -3.34 -7.23
CA ASP A 115 -19.55 -2.06 -7.41
C ASP A 115 -18.78 -1.14 -8.39
N PRO A 116 -19.22 -1.04 -9.66
CA PRO A 116 -18.60 -0.15 -10.65
C PRO A 116 -18.56 1.33 -10.22
N ARG A 117 -19.48 1.76 -9.34
CA ARG A 117 -19.48 3.13 -8.82
C ARG A 117 -18.34 3.33 -7.83
N ALA A 118 -18.08 2.35 -6.97
CA ALA A 118 -16.92 2.37 -6.07
C ALA A 118 -15.61 2.43 -6.86
N LEU A 119 -15.47 1.59 -7.90
CA LEU A 119 -14.28 1.60 -8.76
C LEU A 119 -14.07 2.96 -9.45
N THR A 120 -15.15 3.55 -9.96
CA THR A 120 -15.11 4.89 -10.59
C THR A 120 -14.72 5.97 -9.58
N MET A 121 -15.26 5.90 -8.37
CA MET A 121 -14.94 6.80 -7.27
C MET A 121 -13.47 6.71 -6.87
N PHE A 122 -12.93 5.50 -6.69
CA PHE A 122 -11.53 5.29 -6.35
C PHE A 122 -10.58 5.74 -7.45
N GLU A 123 -10.91 5.52 -8.73
CA GLU A 123 -10.10 6.01 -9.84
C GLU A 123 -10.12 7.54 -9.93
N THR A 124 -11.27 8.17 -9.69
CA THR A 124 -11.38 9.63 -9.65
C THR A 124 -10.51 10.21 -8.53
N LEU A 125 -10.58 9.61 -7.34
CA LEU A 125 -9.74 9.98 -6.20
C LEU A 125 -8.24 9.81 -6.53
N ARG A 126 -7.86 8.66 -7.13
CA ARG A 126 -6.49 8.37 -7.53
C ARG A 126 -5.96 9.41 -8.51
N ALA A 127 -6.72 9.74 -9.55
CA ALA A 127 -6.30 10.67 -10.59
C ALA A 127 -6.09 12.09 -10.04
N HIS A 128 -7.01 12.56 -9.19
CA HIS A 128 -6.87 13.85 -8.52
C HIS A 128 -5.70 13.88 -7.53
N GLY A 129 -5.50 12.81 -6.77
CA GLY A 129 -4.33 12.67 -5.90
C GLY A 129 -3.02 12.63 -6.69
N ALA A 130 -2.99 11.99 -7.85
CA ALA A 130 -1.82 11.95 -8.73
C ALA A 130 -1.43 13.34 -9.26
N VAL A 131 -2.41 14.14 -9.67
CA VAL A 131 -2.19 15.55 -10.04
C VAL A 131 -1.66 16.33 -8.84
N ARG A 132 -2.27 16.16 -7.66
CA ARG A 132 -1.84 16.87 -6.44
C ARG A 132 -0.41 16.51 -6.02
N MET A 133 0.00 15.25 -6.20
CA MET A 133 1.36 14.78 -5.95
C MET A 133 2.38 15.23 -7.01
N GLY A 134 1.92 15.87 -8.10
CA GLY A 134 2.78 16.26 -9.22
C GLY A 134 3.24 15.09 -10.10
N LEU A 135 2.59 13.93 -10.03
CA LEU A 135 2.97 12.74 -10.80
C LEU A 135 2.45 12.78 -12.25
N ILE A 136 1.41 13.57 -12.49
CA ILE A 136 0.79 13.83 -13.79
C ILE A 136 0.32 15.29 -13.85
N ALA A 137 0.23 15.85 -15.06
CA ALA A 137 -0.17 17.24 -15.24
C ALA A 137 -1.70 17.43 -15.21
N LYS A 138 -2.46 16.46 -15.72
CA LYS A 138 -3.92 16.52 -15.80
C LYS A 138 -4.57 15.19 -15.42
N VAL A 139 -5.83 15.24 -15.00
CA VAL A 139 -6.61 14.07 -14.57
C VAL A 139 -6.73 13.04 -15.70
N GLU A 140 -6.82 13.48 -16.96
CA GLU A 140 -6.96 12.60 -18.12
C GLU A 140 -5.70 11.74 -18.36
N ASP A 141 -4.53 12.20 -17.92
CA ASP A 141 -3.26 11.46 -18.06
C ASP A 141 -3.23 10.22 -17.14
N ALA A 142 -4.10 10.16 -16.15
CA ALA A 142 -4.21 9.01 -15.24
C ALA A 142 -4.58 7.72 -15.99
N ALA A 143 -5.29 7.82 -17.11
CA ALA A 143 -5.72 6.68 -17.93
C ALA A 143 -4.55 5.90 -18.54
N THR A 144 -3.42 6.55 -18.82
CA THR A 144 -2.19 5.93 -19.35
C THR A 144 -1.19 5.58 -18.25
N ARG A 145 -1.48 5.96 -16.99
CA ARG A 145 -0.63 5.73 -15.81
C ARG A 145 -1.43 5.07 -14.67
N GLN A 146 -1.76 3.79 -14.84
CA GLN A 146 -2.58 3.03 -13.88
C GLN A 146 -1.80 2.48 -12.68
N HIS A 147 -0.47 2.33 -12.80
CA HIS A 147 0.30 1.66 -11.76
C HIS A 147 0.58 2.53 -10.52
N THR A 148 0.76 3.85 -10.70
CA THR A 148 1.07 4.81 -9.64
C THR A 148 0.31 6.12 -9.82
N PRO A 149 -0.14 6.77 -8.72
CA PRO A 149 -0.06 6.32 -7.34
C PRO A 149 -1.05 5.20 -7.02
N LYS A 150 -0.86 4.52 -5.89
CA LYS A 150 -1.86 3.64 -5.27
C LYS A 150 -2.85 4.44 -4.44
N VAL A 151 -4.04 3.91 -4.24
CA VAL A 151 -5.02 4.44 -3.28
C VAL A 151 -5.27 3.35 -2.25
N ALA A 152 -5.25 3.74 -0.99
CA ALA A 152 -5.69 2.92 0.13
C ALA A 152 -6.60 3.75 1.03
N PHE A 153 -7.53 3.08 1.72
CA PHE A 153 -8.32 3.72 2.76
C PHE A 153 -8.10 3.06 4.11
N VAL A 154 -8.11 3.89 5.15
CA VAL A 154 -7.71 3.51 6.51
C VAL A 154 -8.84 3.70 7.51
N ALA A 155 -8.86 2.84 8.53
CA ALA A 155 -9.79 2.94 9.64
C ALA A 155 -9.12 2.49 10.96
N PRO A 156 -9.66 2.89 12.12
CA PRO A 156 -9.27 2.29 13.39
C PRO A 156 -9.47 0.76 13.38
N PRO A 157 -8.78 0.02 14.27
CA PRO A 157 -8.99 -1.42 14.42
C PRO A 157 -10.46 -1.76 14.65
N ALA A 158 -10.94 -2.79 13.94
CA ALA A 158 -12.26 -3.38 14.15
C ALA A 158 -12.21 -4.87 13.83
N ASP A 159 -13.08 -5.64 14.50
CA ASP A 159 -13.24 -7.06 14.23
C ASP A 159 -13.79 -7.27 12.81
N TYR A 160 -13.24 -8.25 12.08
CA TYR A 160 -13.78 -8.65 10.78
C TYR A 160 -13.50 -10.13 10.49
N THR A 161 -14.19 -10.67 9.50
CA THR A 161 -13.91 -12.02 8.97
C THR A 161 -13.10 -11.88 7.70
N ALA A 162 -11.90 -12.46 7.68
CA ALA A 162 -11.04 -12.48 6.50
C ALA A 162 -11.69 -13.28 5.35
N SER A 163 -11.20 -13.11 4.12
CA SER A 163 -11.68 -13.86 2.96
C SER A 163 -11.48 -15.38 3.08
N SER A 164 -10.56 -15.82 3.94
CA SER A 164 -10.36 -17.23 4.31
C SER A 164 -11.40 -17.78 5.28
N GLY A 165 -12.28 -16.93 5.84
CA GLY A 165 -13.22 -17.27 6.90
C GLY A 165 -12.65 -17.16 8.32
N LYS A 166 -11.35 -16.85 8.47
CA LYS A 166 -10.70 -16.65 9.78
C LYS A 166 -11.21 -15.36 10.44
N PRO A 167 -11.64 -15.38 11.71
CA PRO A 167 -11.93 -14.16 12.45
C PRO A 167 -10.61 -13.42 12.74
N VAL A 168 -10.63 -12.10 12.57
CA VAL A 168 -9.53 -11.20 12.93
C VAL A 168 -10.06 -10.23 13.98
N HIS A 169 -9.36 -10.15 15.11
CA HIS A 169 -9.79 -9.34 16.25
C HIS A 169 -9.12 -7.97 16.25
N ALA A 170 -9.87 -6.92 16.57
CA ALA A 170 -9.38 -5.55 16.66
C ALA A 170 -8.18 -5.41 17.61
N ALA A 171 -8.12 -6.25 18.66
CA ALA A 171 -7.03 -6.24 19.64
C ALA A 171 -5.68 -6.73 19.07
N GLU A 172 -5.68 -7.41 17.91
CA GLU A 172 -4.49 -7.92 17.23
C GLU A 172 -3.96 -6.93 16.17
N LEU A 173 -4.63 -5.78 16.00
CA LEU A 173 -4.37 -4.83 14.93
C LEU A 173 -4.14 -3.42 15.47
N ASP A 174 -3.23 -2.68 14.84
CA ASP A 174 -3.05 -1.25 15.09
C ASP A 174 -4.00 -0.37 14.25
N LEU A 175 -4.36 -0.84 13.06
CA LEU A 175 -5.28 -0.19 12.13
C LEU A 175 -5.79 -1.17 11.06
N LEU A 176 -6.81 -0.74 10.31
CA LEU A 176 -7.25 -1.38 9.09
C LEU A 176 -6.78 -0.58 7.87
N VAL A 177 -6.29 -1.29 6.85
CA VAL A 177 -5.94 -0.74 5.54
C VAL A 177 -6.53 -1.65 4.45
N ARG A 178 -7.07 -1.04 3.40
CA ARG A 178 -7.57 -1.71 2.19
C ARG A 178 -7.04 -1.02 0.96
#